data_AF-A0A5K4E8T0-F1
#
_entry.id   AF-A0A5K4E8T0-F1
#
_cell.length_a   1.000
_cell.length_b   1.000
_cell.length_c   1.000
_cell.angle_alpha   90.00
_cell.angle_beta   90.00
_cell.angle_gamma   90.00
#
_symmetry.space_group_name_H-M   'P 1'
#
loop_
_entity.id
_entity.type
_entity.pdbx_description
1 polymer ?
#
loop_
_entity_poly.entity_id
_entity_poly.type
_entity_poly.pdbx_seq_one_letter_code
_entity_poly.pdbx_strand_id
1 'polypeptide(L)'
;MVLKVLNTFTRYYKYAIPAFGYRNQFTGQNVVFDKSVKEKQRARSALTDDPHMYDYIREEVADRLADRLNDISRKFDVALDIGCGRGHLSQFITSDNIGVLYQLDSSSEVLVCLFFVSCEFVFGHNQLMYAMFLFG
;
A
#
# COMPACT_ATOMS: atom_id res chain seq x y z
N MET A 1 1.19 4.04 -30.52
CA MET A 1 0.99 4.85 -29.30
C MET A 1 1.56 4.17 -28.06
N VAL A 2 1.31 2.87 -27.87
CA VAL A 2 1.85 2.03 -26.76
C VAL A 2 3.38 2.09 -26.62
N LEU A 3 4.14 2.03 -27.72
CA LEU A 3 5.61 2.10 -27.67
C LEU A 3 6.15 3.44 -27.15
N LYS A 4 5.42 4.56 -27.31
CA LYS A 4 5.86 5.85 -26.77
C LYS A 4 5.69 5.89 -25.26
N VAL A 5 4.60 5.33 -24.73
CA VAL A 5 4.34 5.26 -23.28
C VAL A 5 5.39 4.37 -22.58
N LEU A 6 5.70 3.20 -23.16
CA LEU A 6 6.76 2.32 -22.65
C LEU A 6 8.16 2.95 -22.73
N ASN A 7 8.45 3.69 -23.80
CA ASN A 7 9.71 4.44 -23.90
C ASN A 7 9.79 5.63 -22.94
N THR A 8 8.67 6.24 -22.56
CA THR A 8 8.64 7.28 -21.52
C THR A 8 8.84 6.68 -20.12
N PHE A 9 8.22 5.53 -19.83
CA PHE A 9 8.38 4.80 -18.56
C PHE A 9 9.82 4.32 -18.34
N THR A 10 10.44 3.75 -19.37
CA THR A 10 11.85 3.31 -19.32
C THR A 10 12.82 4.49 -19.18
N ARG A 11 12.50 5.65 -19.76
CA ARG A 11 13.26 6.89 -19.52
C ARG A 11 13.17 7.33 -18.06
N TYR A 12 11.99 7.28 -17.45
CA TYR A 12 11.81 7.71 -16.06
C TYR A 12 12.64 6.85 -15.09
N TYR A 13 12.66 5.52 -15.27
CA TYR A 13 13.53 4.63 -14.49
C TYR A 13 15.03 4.91 -14.65
N LYS A 14 15.47 5.38 -15.84
CA LYS A 14 16.88 5.74 -16.11
C LYS A 14 17.33 7.04 -15.45
N TYR A 15 16.40 7.96 -15.14
CA TYR A 15 16.71 9.24 -14.48
C TYR A 15 16.35 9.26 -12.98
N ALA A 16 15.43 8.40 -12.53
CA ALA A 16 15.05 8.27 -11.12
C ALA A 16 16.05 7.43 -10.30
N ILE A 17 16.81 6.54 -10.95
CA ILE A 17 17.91 5.82 -10.33
C ILE A 17 19.21 6.46 -10.84
N PRO A 18 19.85 7.37 -10.08
CA PRO A 18 21.24 7.66 -10.38
C PRO A 18 22.00 6.35 -10.26
N ALA A 19 22.62 5.90 -11.34
CA ALA A 19 23.69 4.89 -11.32
C ALA A 19 24.97 5.46 -10.66
N PHE A 20 24.78 6.27 -9.62
CA PHE A 20 25.80 6.88 -8.80
C PHE A 20 25.86 6.05 -7.53
N GLY A 21 26.89 5.22 -7.44
CA GLY A 21 27.04 4.22 -6.40
C GLY A 21 26.84 4.80 -5.01
N TYR A 22 25.76 4.36 -4.35
CA TYR A 22 25.81 4.14 -2.91
C TYR A 22 26.61 2.86 -2.68
N ARG A 23 27.94 2.96 -2.83
CA ARG A 23 28.83 2.09 -2.07
C ARG A 23 28.55 2.44 -0.61
N ASN A 24 27.79 1.60 0.08
CA ASN A 24 27.70 1.66 1.52
C ASN A 24 29.13 1.59 2.06
N GLN A 25 29.67 2.70 2.55
CA GLN A 25 30.89 2.75 3.37
C GLN A 25 30.68 2.09 4.75
N PHE A 26 29.68 1.23 4.89
CA PHE A 26 29.34 0.50 6.10
C PHE A 26 29.64 -0.99 5.91
N THR A 27 30.84 -1.33 5.46
CA THR A 27 31.30 -2.74 5.41
C THR A 27 31.78 -3.26 6.78
N GLY A 28 31.36 -2.60 7.87
CA GLY A 28 31.76 -2.95 9.24
C GLY A 28 30.84 -2.42 10.33
N GLN A 29 29.65 -1.90 10.00
CA GLN A 29 28.65 -1.54 11.00
C GLN A 29 27.37 -2.30 10.70
N ASN A 30 26.79 -2.91 11.74
CA ASN A 30 25.44 -3.46 11.66
C ASN A 30 24.49 -2.39 11.10
N VAL A 31 24.00 -2.59 9.88
CA VAL A 31 22.97 -1.72 9.30
C VAL A 31 21.67 -2.03 10.06
N VAL A 32 21.39 -1.23 11.09
CA VAL A 32 20.25 -1.43 12.01
C VAL A 32 18.89 -1.39 11.30
N PHE A 33 18.84 -0.92 10.04
CA PHE A 33 17.64 -0.82 9.22
C PHE A 33 17.87 -1.35 7.79
N ASP A 34 18.32 -2.60 7.66
CA ASP A 34 18.36 -3.26 6.35
C ASP A 34 16.93 -3.50 5.82
N LYS A 35 16.63 -2.92 4.65
CA LYS A 35 15.33 -3.03 3.98
C LYS A 35 14.91 -4.50 3.79
N SER A 36 15.83 -5.36 3.37
CA SER A 36 15.53 -6.78 3.10
C SER A 36 15.16 -7.54 4.37
N VAL A 37 15.79 -7.18 5.50
CA VAL A 37 15.48 -7.76 6.80
C VAL A 37 14.14 -7.24 7.31
N LYS A 38 13.86 -5.94 7.14
CA LYS A 38 12.57 -5.34 7.53
C LYS A 38 11.39 -5.90 6.72
N GLU A 39 11.58 -6.16 5.44
CA GLU A 39 10.58 -6.82 4.60
C GLU A 39 10.27 -8.25 5.09
N LYS A 40 11.30 -9.04 5.41
CA LYS A 40 11.12 -10.37 6.01
C LYS A 40 10.44 -10.32 7.38
N GLN A 41 10.78 -9.32 8.21
CA GLN A 41 10.10 -9.11 9.50
C GLN A 41 8.62 -8.78 9.30
N ARG A 42 8.31 -7.92 8.32
CA ARG A 42 6.94 -7.55 7.95
C ARG A 42 6.14 -8.78 7.48
N ALA A 43 6.69 -9.57 6.57
CA ALA A 43 6.06 -10.79 6.06
C ALA A 43 5.80 -11.81 7.17
N ARG A 44 6.79 -12.05 8.05
CA ARG A 44 6.63 -12.97 9.19
C ARG A 44 5.54 -12.52 10.15
N SER A 45 5.41 -11.22 10.40
CA SER A 45 4.33 -10.70 11.24
C SER A 45 2.93 -10.94 10.64
N ALA A 46 2.83 -11.08 9.32
CA ALA A 46 1.56 -11.42 8.66
C ALA A 46 1.19 -12.91 8.81
N LEU A 47 2.20 -13.78 8.95
CA LEU A 47 2.08 -15.24 9.00
C LEU A 47 2.03 -15.82 10.43
N THR A 48 1.97 -14.98 11.46
CA THR A 48 1.81 -15.40 12.87
C THR A 48 0.47 -16.11 13.09
N ASP A 49 0.43 -17.08 14.02
CA ASP A 49 -0.76 -17.90 14.32
C ASP A 49 -2.00 -17.09 14.75
N ASP A 50 -1.81 -16.00 15.49
CA ASP A 50 -2.84 -15.00 15.79
C ASP A 50 -2.41 -13.63 15.25
N PRO A 51 -2.74 -13.33 13.98
CA PRO A 51 -2.36 -12.07 13.38
C PRO A 51 -3.17 -10.88 13.91
N HIS A 52 -4.33 -11.10 14.51
CA HIS A 52 -5.29 -10.08 14.92
C HIS A 52 -5.03 -9.51 16.32
N MET A 53 -4.22 -10.20 17.14
CA MET A 53 -3.87 -9.77 18.50
C MET A 53 -3.44 -8.30 18.61
N TYR A 54 -2.83 -7.72 17.57
CA TYR A 54 -2.31 -6.35 17.58
C TYR A 54 -3.06 -5.37 16.67
N ASP A 55 -4.17 -5.81 16.06
CA ASP A 55 -4.90 -4.99 15.10
C ASP A 55 -5.68 -3.86 15.81
N TYR A 56 -6.09 -4.05 17.07
CA TYR A 56 -6.84 -3.06 17.86
C TYR A 56 -6.17 -1.66 17.90
N ILE A 57 -4.84 -1.60 18.03
CA ILE A 57 -4.12 -0.30 18.05
C ILE A 57 -4.24 0.37 16.68
N ARG A 58 -4.13 -0.41 15.60
CA ARG A 58 -4.20 0.13 14.23
C ARG A 58 -5.61 0.58 13.89
N GLU A 59 -6.61 -0.14 14.37
CA GLU A 59 -8.02 0.22 14.21
C GLU A 59 -8.37 1.51 14.95
N GLU A 60 -7.96 1.64 16.22
CA GLU A 60 -8.14 2.88 17.00
C GLU A 60 -7.49 4.10 16.35
N VAL A 61 -6.29 3.92 15.77
CA VAL A 61 -5.60 5.01 15.06
C VAL A 61 -6.31 5.31 13.74
N ALA A 62 -6.78 4.29 13.02
CA ALA A 62 -7.48 4.45 11.76
C ALA A 62 -8.83 5.17 11.92
N ASP A 63 -9.59 4.83 12.96
CA ASP A 63 -10.86 5.47 13.31
C ASP A 63 -10.67 6.99 13.55
N ARG A 64 -9.68 7.34 14.40
CA ARG A 64 -9.33 8.75 14.66
C ARG A 64 -8.83 9.48 13.41
N LEU A 65 -8.14 8.79 12.51
CA LEU A 65 -7.69 9.37 11.24
C LEU A 65 -8.88 9.63 10.30
N ALA A 66 -9.86 8.72 10.27
CA ALA A 66 -11.07 8.90 9.49
C ALA A 66 -11.92 10.07 10.00
N ASP A 67 -12.05 10.24 11.32
CA ASP A 67 -12.68 11.43 11.90
C ASP A 67 -12.02 12.73 11.43
N ARG A 68 -10.69 12.79 11.40
CA ARG A 68 -9.96 13.95 10.86
C ARG A 68 -10.12 14.12 9.37
N LEU A 69 -10.29 13.04 8.63
CA LEU A 69 -10.62 13.09 7.22
C LEU A 69 -12.04 13.66 7.01
N ASN A 70 -12.98 13.36 7.90
CA ASN A 70 -14.36 13.86 7.90
C ASN A 70 -14.46 15.33 8.26
N ASP A 71 -13.54 15.85 9.08
CA ASP A 71 -13.43 17.30 9.35
C ASP A 71 -13.06 18.12 8.10
N ILE A 72 -12.52 17.48 7.06
CA ILE A 72 -12.09 18.15 5.83
C ILE A 72 -13.26 18.25 4.86
N SER A 73 -13.72 19.47 4.56
CA SER A 73 -14.89 19.73 3.71
C SER A 73 -14.68 19.44 2.21
N ARG A 74 -13.47 19.11 1.77
CA ARG A 74 -13.17 18.80 0.36
C ARG A 74 -13.16 17.29 0.12
N LYS A 75 -13.62 16.89 -1.06
CA LYS A 75 -13.50 15.52 -1.55
C LYS A 75 -12.16 15.30 -2.26
N PHE A 76 -11.55 14.14 -2.05
CA PHE A 76 -10.35 13.68 -2.72
C PHE A 76 -10.71 12.65 -3.79
N ASP A 77 -10.42 12.93 -5.06
CA ASP A 77 -10.72 11.97 -6.13
C ASP A 77 -9.87 10.70 -5.99
N VAL A 78 -8.61 10.86 -5.56
CA VAL A 78 -7.65 9.76 -5.40
C VAL A 78 -6.84 9.95 -4.11
N ALA A 79 -6.69 8.87 -3.35
CA ALA A 79 -5.85 8.78 -2.16
C ALA A 79 -4.90 7.57 -2.24
N LEU A 80 -3.77 7.65 -1.54
CA LEU A 80 -2.77 6.60 -1.44
C LEU A 80 -2.46 6.31 0.03
N ASP A 81 -2.67 5.07 0.44
CA ASP A 81 -2.33 4.55 1.76
C ASP A 81 -1.07 3.68 1.65
N ILE A 82 0.03 4.15 2.26
CA ILE A 82 1.34 3.50 2.22
C ILE A 82 1.59 2.82 3.56
N GLY A 83 1.86 1.52 3.53
CA GLY A 83 1.93 0.70 4.73
C GLY A 83 0.55 0.34 5.27
N CYS A 84 -0.43 0.17 4.37
CA CYS A 84 -1.84 -0.03 4.67
C CYS A 84 -2.13 -1.23 5.60
N GLY A 85 -1.17 -2.15 5.74
CA GLY A 85 -1.41 -3.36 6.50
C GLY A 85 -2.52 -4.18 5.86
N ARG A 86 -3.45 -4.64 6.69
CA ARG A 86 -4.63 -5.42 6.28
C ARG A 86 -5.81 -4.54 5.87
N GLY A 87 -5.58 -3.26 5.59
CA GLY A 87 -6.63 -2.32 5.23
C GLY A 87 -7.40 -1.77 6.43
N HIS A 88 -6.71 -1.48 7.54
CA HIS A 88 -7.35 -0.95 8.75
C HIS A 88 -8.00 0.43 8.53
N LEU A 89 -7.49 1.23 7.58
CA LEU A 89 -8.04 2.54 7.28
C LEU A 89 -9.23 2.49 6.31
N SER A 90 -9.21 1.56 5.36
CA SER A 90 -10.25 1.45 4.32
C SER A 90 -11.64 1.18 4.88
N GLN A 91 -11.76 0.56 6.06
CA GLN A 91 -13.06 0.29 6.69
C GLN A 91 -13.75 1.55 7.26
N PHE A 92 -12.99 2.62 7.55
CA PHE A 92 -13.51 3.87 8.10
C PHE A 92 -13.63 4.98 7.05
N ILE A 93 -13.03 4.80 5.87
CA ILE A 93 -13.13 5.75 4.77
C ILE A 93 -14.48 5.59 4.07
N THR A 94 -15.15 6.71 3.80
CA THR A 94 -16.38 6.77 3.01
C THR A 94 -16.13 7.31 1.61
N SER A 95 -17.05 7.01 0.68
CA SER A 95 -17.04 7.54 -0.69
C SER A 95 -17.24 9.05 -0.79
N ASP A 96 -17.67 9.69 0.30
CA ASP A 96 -17.90 11.12 0.36
C ASP A 96 -16.57 11.88 0.48
N ASN A 97 -15.62 11.30 1.21
CA ASN A 97 -14.29 11.87 1.41
C ASN A 97 -13.32 11.47 0.31
N ILE A 98 -13.30 10.19 -0.09
CA ILE A 98 -12.33 9.65 -1.06
C ILE A 98 -13.06 8.90 -2.18
N GLY A 99 -12.75 9.23 -3.44
CA GLY A 99 -13.24 8.51 -4.62
C GLY A 99 -12.57 7.16 -4.82
N VAL A 100 -11.24 7.16 -4.98
CA VAL A 100 -10.42 5.95 -5.17
C VAL A 100 -9.29 5.91 -4.15
N LEU A 101 -9.21 4.82 -3.40
CA LEU A 101 -8.11 4.57 -2.46
C LEU A 101 -7.19 3.48 -3.01
N TYR A 102 -5.92 3.82 -3.24
CA TYR A 102 -4.88 2.84 -3.53
C TYR A 102 -4.17 2.44 -2.24
N GLN A 103 -4.05 1.14 -2.00
CA GLN A 103 -3.40 0.60 -0.80
C GLN A 103 -2.13 -0.15 -1.20
N LEU A 104 -1.03 0.18 -0.53
CA LEU A 104 0.28 -0.41 -0.79
C LEU A 104 0.93 -0.85 0.51
N ASP A 105 1.59 -2.00 0.48
CA ASP A 105 2.51 -2.43 1.53
C ASP A 105 3.81 -2.97 0.91
N SER A 106 4.86 -3.02 1.73
CA SER A 106 6.17 -3.57 1.37
C SER A 106 6.18 -5.08 1.24
N SER A 107 5.26 -5.78 1.90
CA SER A 107 5.17 -7.25 1.90
C SER A 107 3.85 -7.68 1.28
N SER A 108 3.93 -8.61 0.33
CA SER A 108 2.74 -9.19 -0.32
C SER A 108 1.89 -10.01 0.64
N GLU A 109 2.50 -10.66 1.63
CA GLU A 109 1.84 -11.50 2.63
C GLU A 109 0.85 -10.70 3.47
N VAL A 110 1.18 -9.43 3.74
CA VAL A 110 0.29 -8.49 4.43
C VAL A 110 -0.95 -8.17 3.59
N LEU A 111 -0.77 -8.01 2.27
CA LEU A 111 -1.84 -7.65 1.34
C LEU A 111 -2.80 -8.82 1.06
N VAL A 112 -2.31 -10.06 1.03
CA VAL A 112 -3.14 -11.26 0.88
C VAL A 112 -4.13 -11.41 2.05
N CYS A 113 -3.79 -10.86 3.21
CA CYS A 113 -4.62 -10.88 4.41
C CYS A 113 -5.70 -9.77 4.43
N LEU A 114 -5.84 -8.96 3.36
CA LEU A 114 -6.97 -8.04 3.25
C LEU A 114 -8.27 -8.84 3.17
N PHE A 115 -9.09 -8.76 4.21
CA PHE A 115 -10.51 -9.00 4.07
C PHE A 115 -11.05 -7.95 3.11
N PHE A 116 -11.54 -8.40 1.95
CA PHE A 116 -12.14 -7.54 0.94
C PHE A 116 -13.42 -6.92 1.53
N VAL A 117 -13.31 -5.75 2.15
CA VAL A 117 -14.48 -4.93 2.48
C VAL A 117 -15.00 -4.41 1.14
N SER A 118 -16.05 -5.06 0.67
CA SER A 118 -16.74 -4.73 -0.56
C SER A 118 -17.42 -3.37 -0.39
N CYS A 119 -16.72 -2.29 -0.69
CA CYS A 119 -17.37 -1.03 -1.02
C CYS A 119 -17.74 -1.13 -2.50
N GLU A 120 -19.04 -1.14 -2.82
CA GLU A 120 -19.55 -1.34 -4.18
C GLU A 120 -18.88 -0.39 -5.19
N PHE A 121 -18.05 -0.96 -6.05
CA PHE A 121 -17.34 -0.27 -7.10
C PHE A 121 -18.26 -0.13 -8.32
N VAL A 122 -18.86 1.05 -8.53
CA VAL A 122 -19.54 1.37 -9.79
C VAL A 122 -18.47 1.67 -10.86
N PHE A 123 -18.05 0.63 -11.60
CA PHE A 123 -17.16 0.78 -12.75
C PHE A 123 -17.92 1.32 -13.96
N GLY A 124 -17.73 2.62 -14.25
CA GLY A 124 -18.04 3.20 -15.55
C GLY A 124 -17.03 2.73 -16.61
N HIS A 125 -17.52 1.88 -17.51
CA HIS A 125 -17.00 1.49 -18.83
C HIS A 125 -15.52 1.74 -19.19
N ASN A 126 -14.86 0.61 -19.46
CA ASN A 126 -13.76 0.36 -20.42
C ASN A 126 -12.35 0.12 -19.85
N GLN A 127 -12.10 -1.20 -19.72
CA GLN A 127 -10.82 -1.93 -19.83
C GLN A 127 -10.18 -2.43 -18.51
N LEU A 128 -10.60 -3.66 -18.16
CA LEU A 128 -9.93 -4.73 -17.39
C LEU A 128 -8.42 -4.81 -17.73
N MET A 129 -7.44 -5.16 -16.88
CA MET A 129 -7.25 -6.17 -15.82
C MET A 129 -5.93 -5.77 -15.10
N TYR A 130 -5.68 -5.94 -13.80
CA TYR A 130 -5.60 -7.20 -13.04
C TYR A 130 -5.91 -6.96 -11.56
N ALA A 131 -6.94 -7.63 -11.04
CA ALA A 131 -7.04 -8.03 -9.65
C ALA A 131 -7.89 -9.30 -9.63
N MET A 132 -7.27 -10.42 -9.95
CA MET A 132 -7.88 -11.74 -9.81
C MET A 132 -6.95 -12.56 -8.94
N PHE A 133 -7.10 -12.43 -7.62
CA PHE A 133 -6.75 -13.51 -6.72
C PHE A 133 -7.94 -14.45 -6.70
N LEU A 134 -7.90 -15.44 -7.58
CA LEU A 134 -8.76 -16.62 -7.52
C LEU A 134 -8.39 -17.39 -6.24
N PHE A 135 -9.43 -17.80 -5.51
CA PHE A 135 -9.38 -18.74 -4.40
C PHE A 135 -8.42 -19.91 -4.68
N GLY A 136 -7.57 -20.21 -3.69
CA GLY A 136 -6.76 -21.41 -3.58
C GLY A 136 -6.33 -21.58 -2.14
#